data_AF-G3H630-F1
#
_entry.id   AF-G3H630-F1
#
_cell.length_a   1.000
_cell.length_b   1.000
_cell.length_c   1.000
_cell.angle_alpha   90.00
_cell.angle_beta   90.00
_cell.angle_gamma   90.00
#
_symmetry.space_group_name_H-M   'P 1'
#
loop_
_entity.id
_entity.type
_entity.pdbx_description
1 polymer ?
#
loop_
_entity_poly.entity_id
_entity_poly.type
_entity_poly.pdbx_seq_one_letter_code
_entity_poly.pdbx_strand_id
1 'polypeptide(L)'
;MTTLSFSFPAAREENVATFRGSEYLCYDLSQNPIQSSSDEITLSFKTWQRNGLILHTGKSADYVNLALKDGAVSLVINLGSGAFEAIVEPVNGKFNDNAWHDVKVTRNLRQVTISVDGILTTTGYTQEDYTMLGSDDFFYVGGSPSTADLPGSPVSNNFMGCLKEVVYKNNDIRLELSRLARIGDTKMKIYGEVVFKCENVATLDPINFETPEAYISLPKWNTKRMGSISFDFRTTEPNGLILFTHGKPQERKDVRSQKNTKVDFFAVELLDGNLYLLLDMGSGTIKVKATQKKANDGEWYHVDIQRDGRSGTISVNSRRTPFTASGESEILDLEGDMYLGGLPENRAGLILPTELWTAMLNYGYVGCIRDLFIDGRSKNIRQLAEMQNAAGVKSSCSRMSAKQCDSYPCKNNAVCKDGWNRFICDCTGTGYWGRTCEREASILSYDGSMYMKVIMPMVMHTEAEDVSFRFMSQRAYGLLVATTSKDSADTLRLELDGGRVKLMVNLGIV
;
A
#
# COMPACT_ATOMS: atom_id res chain seq x y z
N MET A 1 20.68 68.77 -18.99
CA MET A 1 19.67 67.87 -18.40
C MET A 1 20.16 66.45 -18.62
N THR A 2 20.75 65.86 -17.59
CA THR A 2 21.33 64.51 -17.64
C THR A 2 20.25 63.54 -17.20
N THR A 3 19.75 62.72 -18.13
CA THR A 3 18.77 61.67 -17.84
C THR A 3 19.47 60.48 -17.19
N LEU A 4 19.20 60.27 -15.90
CA LEU A 4 19.60 59.09 -15.15
C LEU A 4 18.75 57.88 -15.60
N SER A 5 19.38 56.90 -16.22
CA SER A 5 18.80 55.58 -16.48
C SER A 5 18.85 54.74 -15.21
N PHE A 6 17.70 54.45 -14.61
CA PHE A 6 17.59 53.47 -13.53
C PHE A 6 17.62 52.06 -14.14
N SER A 7 18.70 51.32 -13.87
CA SER A 7 18.78 49.88 -14.10
C SER A 7 17.99 49.15 -13.01
N PHE A 8 16.91 48.47 -13.39
CA PHE A 8 16.23 47.51 -12.52
C PHE A 8 17.18 46.37 -12.17
N PRO A 9 17.27 45.92 -10.90
CA PRO A 9 18.01 44.71 -10.58
C PRO A 9 17.35 43.52 -11.27
N ALA A 10 18.16 42.71 -11.97
CA ALA A 10 17.71 41.45 -12.55
C ALA A 10 17.01 40.61 -11.47
N ALA A 11 15.82 40.08 -11.79
CA ALA A 11 15.10 39.19 -10.89
C ALA A 11 16.02 38.02 -10.51
N ARG A 12 16.26 37.84 -9.20
CA ARG A 12 17.05 36.72 -8.67
C ARG A 12 16.38 35.43 -9.13
N GLU A 13 17.09 34.59 -9.89
CA GLU A 13 16.59 33.26 -10.26
C GLU A 13 16.24 32.48 -8.99
N GLU A 14 14.96 32.11 -8.82
CA GLU A 14 14.52 31.27 -7.72
C GLU A 14 15.09 29.86 -7.88
N ASN A 15 15.70 29.32 -6.81
CA ASN A 15 16.22 27.95 -6.81
C ASN A 15 15.08 26.99 -6.47
N VAL A 16 14.35 26.59 -7.51
CA VAL A 16 13.19 25.70 -7.41
C VAL A 16 13.44 24.38 -8.16
N ALA A 17 12.91 23.28 -7.63
CA ALA A 17 12.99 21.95 -8.23
C ALA A 17 11.66 21.22 -8.12
N THR A 18 11.33 20.43 -9.16
CA THR A 18 10.18 19.53 -9.19
C THR A 18 10.60 18.10 -8.84
N PHE A 19 9.82 17.47 -7.96
CA PHE A 19 9.94 16.08 -7.53
C PHE A 19 8.65 15.35 -7.88
N ARG A 20 8.77 14.15 -8.46
CA ARG A 20 7.64 13.30 -8.91
C ARG A 20 7.54 12.01 -8.08
N GLY A 21 8.22 11.96 -6.93
CA GLY A 21 8.16 10.87 -5.95
C GLY A 21 9.14 9.74 -6.21
N SER A 22 10.00 9.83 -7.23
CA SER A 22 11.11 8.88 -7.44
C SER A 22 12.48 9.54 -7.38
N GLU A 23 12.52 10.87 -7.39
CA GLU A 23 13.70 11.71 -7.35
C GLU A 23 13.99 12.22 -5.94
N TYR A 24 15.26 12.46 -5.64
CA TYR A 24 15.69 13.14 -4.42
C TYR A 24 17.09 13.72 -4.57
N LEU A 25 17.41 14.69 -3.71
CA LEU A 25 18.75 15.26 -3.58
C LEU A 25 19.45 14.63 -2.38
N CYS A 26 20.76 14.45 -2.47
CA CYS A 26 21.59 13.87 -1.43
C CYS A 26 22.90 14.66 -1.33
N TYR A 27 23.10 15.37 -0.22
CA TYR A 27 24.33 16.11 0.05
C TYR A 27 25.22 15.35 1.05
N ASP A 28 26.49 15.18 0.71
CA ASP A 28 27.48 14.44 1.50
C ASP A 28 28.05 15.31 2.64
N LEU A 29 27.80 14.91 3.89
CA LEU A 29 28.27 15.58 5.10
C LEU A 29 29.55 14.96 5.68
N SER A 30 30.05 13.85 5.14
CA SER A 30 31.19 13.10 5.70
C SER A 30 32.46 13.94 5.86
N GLN A 31 32.69 14.87 4.93
CA GLN A 31 33.86 15.75 4.98
C GLN A 31 33.67 16.97 5.89
N ASN A 32 32.45 17.49 5.98
CA ASN A 32 32.11 18.66 6.80
C ASN A 32 30.85 18.35 7.61
N PRO A 33 30.98 17.57 8.70
CA PRO A 33 29.83 17.17 9.49
C PRO A 33 29.08 18.38 10.06
N ILE A 34 27.76 18.26 10.16
CA ILE A 34 26.95 19.18 10.93
C ILE A 34 27.24 18.93 12.40
N GLN A 35 27.70 19.98 13.08
CA GLN A 35 27.77 20.06 14.54
C GLN A 35 27.14 21.39 14.94
N SER A 36 25.95 21.35 15.51
CA SER A 36 25.16 22.56 15.68
C SER A 36 24.50 22.62 17.05
N SER A 37 24.69 23.72 17.78
CA SER A 37 23.92 24.07 18.97
C SER A 37 22.77 25.03 18.67
N SER A 38 22.77 25.67 17.49
CA SER A 38 21.70 26.52 16.99
C SER A 38 21.68 26.50 15.47
N ASP A 39 20.52 26.24 14.89
CA ASP A 39 20.31 26.18 13.45
C ASP A 39 18.96 26.75 13.02
N GLU A 40 18.89 27.08 11.73
CA GLU A 40 17.68 27.49 11.04
C GLU A 40 17.54 26.73 9.73
N ILE A 41 16.32 26.28 9.45
CA ILE A 41 15.91 25.68 8.18
C ILE A 41 14.82 26.56 7.58
N THR A 42 14.96 26.89 6.29
CA THR A 42 13.92 27.59 5.53
C THR A 42 13.69 26.89 4.20
N LEU A 43 12.44 26.84 3.76
CA LEU A 43 12.04 26.39 2.43
C LEU A 43 10.61 26.83 2.12
N SER A 44 10.22 26.77 0.86
CA SER A 44 8.79 26.72 0.48
C SER A 44 8.47 25.42 -0.24
N PHE A 45 7.27 24.90 -0.02
CA PHE A 45 6.78 23.70 -0.70
C PHE A 45 5.44 23.96 -1.41
N LYS A 46 5.16 23.15 -2.45
CA LYS A 46 3.91 23.16 -3.21
C LYS A 46 3.54 21.75 -3.63
N THR A 47 2.36 21.24 -3.26
CA THR A 47 1.98 19.84 -3.51
C THR A 47 0.47 19.59 -3.42
N TRP A 48 0.01 18.50 -4.04
CA TRP A 48 -1.32 17.91 -3.82
C TRP A 48 -1.31 16.73 -2.82
N GLN A 49 -0.13 16.18 -2.53
CA GLN A 49 0.01 14.97 -1.72
C GLN A 49 -0.14 15.28 -0.23
N ARG A 50 -0.79 14.36 0.49
CA ARG A 50 -0.97 14.46 1.94
C ARG A 50 0.29 14.03 2.72
N ASN A 51 1.08 13.14 2.11
CA ASN A 51 2.25 12.52 2.70
C ASN A 51 3.46 12.72 1.79
N GLY A 52 4.62 13.02 2.37
CA GLY A 52 5.87 13.13 1.60
C GLY A 52 7.01 13.73 2.42
N LEU A 53 8.19 13.10 2.33
CA LEU A 53 9.41 13.57 2.97
C LEU A 53 9.93 14.86 2.31
N ILE A 54 9.97 15.97 3.04
CA ILE A 54 10.53 17.22 2.54
C ILE A 54 12.06 17.21 2.68
N LEU A 55 12.56 16.91 3.88
CA LEU A 55 13.99 16.75 4.11
C LEU A 55 14.29 15.88 5.34
N HIS A 56 15.49 15.30 5.35
CA HIS A 56 16.01 14.56 6.48
C HIS A 56 17.54 14.63 6.53
N THR A 57 18.10 14.72 7.73
CA THR A 57 19.54 14.52 7.96
C THR A 57 19.72 13.85 9.32
N GLY A 58 20.73 13.00 9.43
CA GLY A 58 21.06 12.31 10.67
C GLY A 58 20.98 10.78 10.58
N LYS A 59 21.46 10.12 11.63
CA LYS A 59 21.46 8.67 11.78
C LYS A 59 21.33 8.31 13.25
N SER A 60 20.78 7.13 13.54
CA SER A 60 20.59 6.64 14.92
C SER A 60 19.75 7.61 15.78
N ALA A 61 20.35 8.28 16.78
CA ALA A 61 19.64 9.10 17.76
C ALA A 61 19.71 10.62 17.48
N ASP A 62 20.54 11.05 16.53
CA ASP A 62 20.68 12.45 16.12
C ASP A 62 20.10 12.64 14.73
N TYR A 63 18.99 13.38 14.63
CA TYR A 63 18.33 13.61 13.36
C TYR A 63 17.37 14.80 13.37
N VAL A 64 17.13 15.32 12.18
CA VAL A 64 16.03 16.24 11.86
C VAL A 64 15.24 15.63 10.71
N ASN A 65 13.93 15.51 10.88
CA ASN A 65 12.98 15.08 9.86
C ASN A 65 11.90 16.13 9.69
N LEU A 66 11.66 16.57 8.45
CA LEU A 66 10.56 17.45 8.10
C LEU A 66 9.79 16.82 6.94
N ALA A 67 8.49 16.64 7.12
CA ALA A 67 7.62 15.96 6.16
C ALA A 67 6.21 16.55 6.17
N LEU A 68 5.45 16.31 5.11
CA LEU A 68 3.99 16.34 5.17
C LEU A 68 3.48 15.00 5.68
N LYS A 69 2.57 15.04 6.65
CA LYS A 69 1.90 13.87 7.24
C LYS A 69 0.41 14.17 7.34
N ASP A 70 -0.41 13.41 6.63
CA ASP A 70 -1.87 13.56 6.59
C ASP A 70 -2.34 15.00 6.24
N GLY A 71 -1.55 15.72 5.44
CA GLY A 71 -1.80 17.10 5.04
C GLY A 71 -1.35 18.16 6.06
N ALA A 72 -0.73 17.76 7.16
CA ALA A 72 -0.10 18.63 8.15
C ALA A 72 1.43 18.65 8.00
N VAL A 73 2.09 19.73 8.42
CA VAL A 73 3.57 19.80 8.44
C VAL A 73 4.07 19.16 9.74
N SER A 74 4.82 18.05 9.62
CA SER A 74 5.38 17.29 10.73
C SER A 74 6.88 17.55 10.84
N LEU A 75 7.33 17.94 12.03
CA LEU A 75 8.73 18.11 12.38
C LEU A 75 9.10 17.14 13.51
N VAL A 76 10.19 16.41 13.34
CA VAL A 76 10.80 15.60 14.39
C VAL A 76 12.28 15.96 14.51
N ILE A 77 12.71 16.35 15.71
CA ILE A 77 14.13 16.63 16.00
C ILE A 77 14.56 15.81 17.21
N ASN A 78 15.62 15.02 17.05
CA ASN A 78 16.28 14.35 18.15
C ASN A 78 17.75 14.75 18.19
N LEU A 79 18.24 15.06 19.39
CA LEU A 79 19.62 15.47 19.67
C LEU A 79 20.37 14.41 20.49
N GLY A 80 19.92 13.15 20.45
CA GLY A 80 20.56 12.01 21.08
C GLY A 80 19.85 11.46 22.32
N SER A 81 19.05 12.28 23.00
CA SER A 81 18.44 11.95 24.31
C SER A 81 16.91 12.09 24.35
N GLY A 82 16.28 12.17 23.17
CA GLY A 82 14.84 12.06 23.00
C GLY A 82 14.24 13.16 22.14
N ALA A 83 13.26 12.77 21.32
CA ALA A 83 12.76 13.61 20.24
C ALA A 83 11.77 14.68 20.73
N PHE A 84 11.84 15.84 20.09
CA PHE A 84 10.74 16.81 19.97
C PHE A 84 9.92 16.48 18.72
N GLU A 85 8.60 16.40 18.86
CA GLU A 85 7.66 16.20 17.77
C GLU A 85 6.68 17.39 17.71
N ALA A 86 6.50 17.96 16.52
CA ALA A 86 5.50 18.99 16.26
C ALA A 86 4.71 18.66 14.99
N ILE A 87 3.39 18.83 15.07
CA ILE A 87 2.48 18.78 13.93
C ILE A 87 1.82 20.15 13.83
N VAL A 88 2.01 20.82 12.70
CA VAL A 88 1.36 22.09 12.38
C VAL A 88 0.23 21.80 11.40
N GLU A 89 -1.00 22.06 11.82
CA GLU A 89 -2.19 21.88 11.00
C GLU A 89 -2.68 23.24 10.45
N PRO A 90 -3.29 23.27 9.25
CA PRO A 90 -3.85 24.50 8.71
C PRO A 90 -5.12 24.88 9.49
N VAL A 91 -5.22 26.14 9.93
CA VAL A 91 -6.44 26.66 10.61
C VAL A 91 -7.60 26.81 9.62
N ASN A 92 -7.31 27.26 8.40
CA ASN A 92 -8.26 27.37 7.31
C ASN A 92 -7.63 26.80 6.04
N GLY A 93 -8.36 25.94 5.31
CA GLY A 93 -7.85 25.34 4.07
C GLY A 93 -7.02 24.08 4.29
N LYS A 94 -6.03 23.85 3.42
CA LYS A 94 -5.15 22.67 3.41
C LYS A 94 -3.77 23.07 2.94
N PHE A 95 -2.70 22.44 3.45
CA PHE A 95 -1.36 22.65 2.92
C PHE A 95 -1.08 21.92 1.60
N ASN A 96 -1.88 20.90 1.30
CA ASN A 96 -1.79 20.15 0.05
C ASN A 96 -2.80 20.67 -0.99
N ASP A 97 -2.92 21.99 -1.10
CA ASP A 97 -3.79 22.72 -2.01
C ASP A 97 -3.09 23.16 -3.31
N ASN A 98 -1.83 22.74 -3.48
CA ASN A 98 -0.95 23.13 -4.58
C ASN A 98 -0.74 24.65 -4.68
N ALA A 99 -0.75 25.35 -3.54
CA ALA A 99 -0.19 26.67 -3.36
C ALA A 99 1.22 26.58 -2.75
N TRP A 100 1.94 27.70 -2.75
CA TRP A 100 3.22 27.80 -2.05
C TRP A 100 2.98 28.05 -0.57
N HIS A 101 3.63 27.26 0.28
CA HIS A 101 3.67 27.46 1.72
C HIS A 101 5.11 27.59 2.20
N ASP A 102 5.36 28.58 3.05
CA ASP A 102 6.68 28.86 3.61
C ASP A 102 6.86 28.15 4.94
N VAL A 103 7.95 27.39 5.09
CA VAL A 103 8.31 26.72 6.34
C VAL A 103 9.60 27.32 6.86
N LYS A 104 9.59 27.73 8.13
CA LYS A 104 10.77 28.16 8.86
C LYS A 104 10.86 27.42 10.18
N VAL A 105 11.97 26.75 10.40
CA VAL A 105 12.33 26.10 11.67
C VAL A 105 13.54 26.83 12.25
N THR A 106 13.47 27.20 13.52
CA THR A 106 14.61 27.76 14.26
C THR A 106 14.81 26.96 15.53
N ARG A 107 16.06 26.60 15.80
CA ARG A 107 16.45 25.94 17.04
C ARG A 107 17.55 26.72 17.73
N ASN A 108 17.39 26.91 19.03
CA ASN A 108 18.41 27.44 19.92
C ASN A 108 18.57 26.50 21.12
N LEU A 109 19.71 25.81 21.20
CA LEU A 109 19.93 24.69 22.10
C LEU A 109 18.83 23.64 21.94
N ARG A 110 18.00 23.45 22.96
CA ARG A 110 16.87 22.52 22.96
C ARG A 110 15.55 23.15 22.50
N GLN A 111 15.46 24.48 22.49
CA GLN A 111 14.23 25.18 22.14
C GLN A 111 14.06 25.15 20.62
N VAL A 112 12.98 24.55 20.15
CA VAL A 112 12.62 24.44 18.73
C VAL A 112 11.37 25.27 18.49
N THR A 113 11.37 26.05 17.42
CA THR A 113 10.19 26.76 16.91
C THR A 113 10.02 26.43 15.43
N ILE A 114 8.84 25.97 15.06
CA ILE A 114 8.42 25.79 13.67
C ILE A 114 7.32 26.80 13.36
N SER A 115 7.40 27.42 12.18
CA SER A 115 6.39 28.32 11.64
C SER A 115 6.04 27.94 10.21
N VAL A 116 4.74 27.94 9.89
CA VAL A 116 4.22 27.79 8.54
C VAL A 116 3.47 29.07 8.15
N ASP A 117 3.79 29.61 6.96
CA ASP A 117 3.29 30.87 6.40
C ASP A 117 3.45 32.09 7.33
N GLY A 118 4.40 32.01 8.27
CA GLY A 118 4.68 33.06 9.25
C GLY A 118 3.60 33.28 10.32
N ILE A 119 2.50 32.53 10.30
CA ILE A 119 1.38 32.70 11.23
C ILE A 119 1.29 31.50 12.18
N LEU A 120 1.39 30.29 11.64
CA LEU A 120 1.16 29.06 12.38
C LEU A 120 2.43 28.64 13.08
N THR A 121 2.58 29.00 14.35
CA THR A 121 3.82 28.82 15.11
C THR A 121 3.63 27.83 16.26
N THR A 122 4.51 26.84 16.35
CA THR A 122 4.58 25.89 17.47
C THR A 122 5.99 25.92 18.05
N THR A 123 6.10 26.05 19.37
CA THR A 123 7.37 26.05 20.10
C THR A 123 7.39 24.93 21.13
N GLY A 124 8.52 24.26 21.27
CA GLY A 124 8.74 23.28 22.33
C GLY A 124 10.22 22.99 22.55
N TYR A 125 10.49 21.88 23.22
CA TYR A 125 11.85 21.48 23.61
C TYR A 125 12.10 20.02 23.29
N THR A 126 13.31 19.69 22.85
CA THR A 126 13.80 18.30 22.80
C THR A 126 13.96 17.76 24.22
N GLN A 127 13.98 16.43 24.40
CA GLN A 127 14.00 15.83 25.73
C GLN A 127 15.39 15.91 26.38
N GLU A 128 15.45 15.57 27.67
CA GLU A 128 16.67 15.48 28.51
C GLU A 128 17.63 16.67 28.43
N ASP A 129 18.93 16.50 28.15
CA ASP A 129 19.94 17.54 28.34
C ASP A 129 20.85 17.80 27.12
N TYR A 130 20.78 16.97 26.08
CA TYR A 130 21.64 17.15 24.91
C TYR A 130 21.19 18.35 24.08
N THR A 131 22.16 19.14 23.61
CA THR A 131 21.91 20.40 22.89
C THR A 131 22.52 20.44 21.49
N MET A 132 23.34 19.45 21.13
CA MET A 132 24.07 19.43 19.86
C MET A 132 23.43 18.45 18.88
N LEU A 133 23.19 18.92 17.65
CA LEU A 133 22.85 18.05 16.52
C LEU A 133 24.15 17.64 15.83
N GLY A 134 24.39 16.34 15.74
CA GLY A 134 25.50 15.73 15.00
C GLY A 134 25.01 15.01 13.74
N SER A 135 25.57 15.32 12.57
CA SER A 135 25.30 14.55 11.35
C SER A 135 26.49 14.56 10.40
N ASP A 136 27.08 13.39 10.17
CA ASP A 136 28.24 13.16 9.30
C ASP A 136 27.93 12.23 8.11
N ASP A 137 26.67 11.88 7.89
CA ASP A 137 26.23 10.98 6.82
C ASP A 137 25.71 11.79 5.61
N PHE A 138 24.39 11.81 5.39
CA PHE A 138 23.77 12.50 4.25
C PHE A 138 22.65 13.45 4.66
N PHE A 139 22.51 14.52 3.89
CA PHE A 139 21.35 15.40 3.91
C PHE A 139 20.46 15.10 2.70
N TYR A 140 19.27 14.58 2.95
CA TYR A 140 18.27 14.24 1.94
C TYR A 140 17.23 15.35 1.77
N VAL A 141 16.85 15.65 0.52
CA VAL A 141 15.77 16.59 0.19
C VAL A 141 14.84 15.98 -0.86
N GLY A 142 13.53 16.05 -0.62
CA GLY A 142 12.46 15.57 -1.49
C GLY A 142 12.23 14.06 -1.47
N GLY A 143 13.08 13.27 -0.81
CA GLY A 143 12.93 11.83 -0.72
C GLY A 143 14.23 11.16 -0.28
N SER A 144 14.24 9.84 -0.25
CA SER A 144 15.43 9.05 0.07
C SER A 144 15.41 7.70 -0.65
N PRO A 145 16.47 6.87 -0.53
CA PRO A 145 16.46 5.50 -1.03
C PRO A 145 15.33 4.65 -0.43
N SER A 146 15.04 4.85 0.86
CA SER A 146 13.96 4.21 1.62
C SER A 146 13.55 5.13 2.76
N THR A 147 12.43 5.84 2.59
CA THR A 147 12.01 6.91 3.52
C THR A 147 11.50 6.37 4.85
N ALA A 148 10.91 5.17 4.86
CA ALA A 148 10.48 4.50 6.08
C ALA A 148 11.64 4.09 7.00
N ASP A 149 12.86 3.95 6.45
CA ASP A 149 14.04 3.51 7.21
C ASP A 149 14.73 4.68 7.95
N LEU A 150 14.31 5.92 7.65
CA LEU A 150 14.90 7.11 8.23
C LEU A 150 14.44 7.30 9.68
N PRO A 151 15.36 7.50 10.65
CA PRO A 151 15.01 7.72 12.05
C PRO A 151 14.00 8.85 12.23
N GLY A 152 12.95 8.59 13.02
CA GLY A 152 11.91 9.58 13.32
C GLY A 152 11.06 10.00 12.12
N SER A 153 11.15 9.30 10.97
CA SER A 153 10.26 9.60 9.83
C SER A 153 8.83 9.18 10.15
N PRO A 154 7.85 10.09 10.10
CA PRO A 154 6.45 9.77 10.33
C PRO A 154 5.73 9.25 9.07
N VAL A 155 6.42 9.26 7.92
CA VAL A 155 5.91 8.87 6.61
C VAL A 155 6.87 7.92 5.91
N SER A 156 6.35 7.18 4.94
CA SER A 156 7.13 6.28 4.08
C SER A 156 7.34 6.83 2.67
N ASN A 157 6.64 7.90 2.28
CA ASN A 157 6.59 8.43 0.91
C ASN A 157 7.68 9.47 0.62
N ASN A 158 8.27 9.42 -0.59
CA ASN A 158 9.01 10.55 -1.14
C ASN A 158 8.04 11.67 -1.55
N PHE A 159 8.56 12.90 -1.62
CA PHE A 159 7.78 14.08 -1.96
C PHE A 159 7.38 14.10 -3.45
N MET A 160 6.16 14.54 -3.71
CA MET A 160 5.70 14.88 -5.06
C MET A 160 5.22 16.32 -5.06
N GLY A 161 5.85 17.19 -5.85
CA GLY A 161 5.56 18.61 -5.87
C GLY A 161 6.78 19.45 -6.19
N CYS A 162 6.76 20.72 -5.81
CA CYS A 162 7.90 21.61 -5.95
C CYS A 162 8.46 22.01 -4.58
N LEU A 163 9.78 22.07 -4.47
CA LEU A 163 10.47 22.68 -3.34
C LEU A 163 11.34 23.84 -3.85
N LYS A 164 11.35 24.96 -3.13
CA LYS A 164 12.25 26.08 -3.45
C LYS A 164 12.96 26.62 -2.21
N GLU A 165 14.13 27.21 -2.46
CA GLU A 165 14.94 27.91 -1.44
C GLU A 165 15.16 27.06 -0.18
N VAL A 166 15.47 25.77 -0.35
CA VAL A 166 15.80 24.86 0.75
C VAL A 166 17.18 25.22 1.28
N VAL A 167 17.22 25.74 2.50
CA VAL A 167 18.44 26.20 3.17
C VAL A 167 18.51 25.64 4.58
N TYR A 168 19.66 25.08 4.93
CA TYR A 168 20.08 24.82 6.30
C TYR A 168 21.21 25.80 6.65
N LYS A 169 21.13 26.46 7.81
CA LYS A 169 22.24 27.28 8.31
C LYS A 169 22.43 27.09 9.81
N ASN A 170 23.67 27.12 10.24
CA ASN A 170 24.05 27.27 11.63
C ASN A 170 25.09 28.41 11.73
N ASN A 171 25.83 28.49 12.84
CA ASN A 171 26.84 29.54 13.02
C ASN A 171 28.08 29.38 12.11
N ASP A 172 28.40 28.16 11.68
CA ASP A 172 29.64 27.83 10.97
C ASP A 172 29.43 27.60 9.47
N ILE A 173 28.28 27.04 9.10
CA ILE A 173 27.95 26.64 7.73
C ILE A 173 26.58 27.15 7.30
N ARG A 174 26.49 27.45 6.00
CA ARG A 174 25.25 27.78 5.30
C ARG A 174 25.15 26.91 4.05
N LEU A 175 24.26 25.94 4.08
CA LEU A 175 23.98 25.01 2.99
C LEU A 175 22.72 25.47 2.24
N GLU A 176 22.91 26.08 1.08
CA GLU A 176 21.81 26.45 0.17
C GLU A 176 21.51 25.28 -0.78
N LEU A 177 20.92 24.22 -0.24
CA LEU A 177 20.77 22.92 -0.90
C LEU A 177 20.10 23.01 -2.28
N SER A 178 19.05 23.83 -2.43
CA SER A 178 18.42 24.05 -3.74
C SER A 178 19.37 24.67 -4.76
N ARG A 179 20.21 25.63 -4.34
CA ARG A 179 21.20 26.28 -5.22
C ARG A 179 22.34 25.31 -5.55
N LEU A 180 22.86 24.60 -4.55
CA LEU A 180 23.96 23.63 -4.70
C LEU A 180 23.59 22.52 -5.69
N ALA A 181 22.36 22.03 -5.66
CA ALA A 181 21.85 21.09 -6.67
C ALA A 181 21.81 21.70 -8.07
N ARG A 182 21.33 22.93 -8.22
CA ARG A 182 21.23 23.61 -9.53
C ARG A 182 22.59 23.86 -10.17
N ILE A 183 23.60 24.22 -9.37
CA ILE A 183 24.95 24.52 -9.88
C ILE A 183 25.86 23.27 -9.99
N GLY A 184 25.38 22.09 -9.58
CA GLY A 184 26.16 20.86 -9.63
C GLY A 184 27.34 20.83 -8.66
N ASP A 185 27.12 21.20 -7.39
CA ASP A 185 28.16 21.09 -6.35
C ASP A 185 28.70 19.66 -6.24
N THR A 186 30.00 19.51 -6.03
CA THR A 186 30.66 18.18 -6.04
C THR A 186 30.22 17.27 -4.90
N LYS A 187 29.69 17.82 -3.81
CA LYS A 187 29.12 17.06 -2.68
C LYS A 187 27.64 16.75 -2.87
N MET A 188 27.00 17.31 -3.89
CA MET A 188 25.58 17.09 -4.18
C MET A 188 25.41 15.99 -5.23
N LYS A 189 24.62 14.98 -4.90
CA LYS A 189 24.16 13.95 -5.82
C LYS A 189 22.66 14.10 -6.05
N ILE A 190 22.27 14.07 -7.32
CA ILE A 190 20.88 14.11 -7.76
C ILE A 190 20.51 12.69 -8.21
N TYR A 191 19.47 12.13 -7.60
CA TYR A 191 18.94 10.82 -7.97
C TYR A 191 17.64 11.00 -8.73
N GLY A 192 17.53 10.37 -9.91
CA GLY A 192 16.41 10.56 -10.83
C GLY A 192 16.52 11.83 -11.68
N GLU A 193 15.46 12.16 -12.41
CA GLU A 193 15.43 13.29 -13.33
C GLU A 193 14.75 14.50 -12.68
N VAL A 194 15.50 15.24 -11.87
CA VAL A 194 15.01 16.47 -11.23
C VAL A 194 14.97 17.62 -12.23
N VAL A 195 13.81 18.27 -12.32
CA VAL A 195 13.60 19.43 -13.19
C VAL A 195 13.72 20.72 -12.36
N PHE A 196 14.66 21.61 -12.71
CA PHE A 196 14.93 22.87 -12.00
C PHE A 196 14.00 24.03 -12.42
N LYS A 197 12.71 23.75 -12.41
CA LYS A 197 11.59 24.70 -12.52
C LYS A 197 10.40 24.05 -11.82
N CYS A 198 9.42 24.82 -11.37
CA CYS A 198 8.20 24.23 -10.82
C CYS A 198 7.23 23.86 -11.95
N GLU A 199 7.12 22.57 -12.24
CA GLU A 199 6.15 22.03 -13.19
C GLU A 199 4.89 21.57 -12.46
N ASN A 200 3.79 21.42 -13.19
CA ASN A 200 2.60 20.82 -12.62
C ASN A 200 2.86 19.32 -12.40
N VAL A 201 2.86 18.90 -11.14
CA VAL A 201 2.92 17.48 -10.77
C VAL A 201 1.48 16.99 -10.66
N ALA A 202 1.03 16.28 -11.69
CA ALA A 202 -0.30 15.70 -11.68
C ALA A 202 -0.47 14.80 -10.45
N THR A 203 -1.64 14.88 -9.81
CA THR A 203 -2.10 13.81 -8.92
C THR A 203 -2.02 12.50 -9.70
N LEU A 204 -1.50 11.43 -9.10
CA LEU A 204 -1.45 10.14 -9.77
C LEU A 204 -2.88 9.70 -10.00
N ASP A 205 -3.32 9.82 -11.26
CA ASP A 205 -4.71 9.57 -11.57
C ASP A 205 -5.09 8.14 -11.20
N PRO A 206 -6.25 7.94 -10.57
CA PRO A 206 -6.69 6.63 -10.16
C PRO A 206 -6.99 5.73 -11.36
N ILE A 207 -6.75 4.43 -11.18
CA ILE A 207 -7.27 3.39 -12.07
C ILE A 207 -8.50 2.72 -11.42
N ASN A 208 -9.32 2.09 -12.24
CA ASN A 208 -10.50 1.34 -11.82
C ASN A 208 -10.45 -0.09 -12.38
N PHE A 209 -10.41 -1.08 -11.49
CA PHE A 209 -10.57 -2.49 -11.82
C PHE A 209 -12.07 -2.78 -11.95
N GLU A 210 -12.52 -3.13 -13.15
CA GLU A 210 -13.95 -3.32 -13.47
C GLU A 210 -14.43 -4.76 -13.28
N THR A 211 -13.52 -5.73 -13.32
CA THR A 211 -13.86 -7.16 -13.17
C THR A 211 -12.88 -7.85 -12.21
N PRO A 212 -13.29 -8.94 -11.52
CA PRO A 212 -12.43 -9.65 -10.57
C PRO A 212 -11.19 -10.29 -11.22
N GLU A 213 -11.20 -10.51 -12.54
CA GLU A 213 -10.07 -11.08 -13.27
C GLU A 213 -9.04 -10.02 -13.67
N ALA A 214 -9.39 -8.73 -13.57
CA ALA A 214 -8.51 -7.63 -13.94
C ALA A 214 -7.33 -7.52 -12.97
N TYR A 215 -6.12 -7.41 -13.52
CA TYR A 215 -4.91 -7.24 -12.72
C TYR A 215 -3.87 -6.42 -13.49
N ILE A 216 -2.88 -5.92 -12.77
CA ILE A 216 -1.64 -5.33 -13.32
C ILE A 216 -0.46 -6.02 -12.64
N SER A 217 0.58 -6.32 -13.42
CA SER A 217 1.88 -6.75 -12.89
C SER A 217 2.71 -5.52 -12.51
N LEU A 218 3.29 -5.54 -11.31
CA LEU A 218 4.21 -4.54 -10.80
C LEU A 218 5.63 -5.12 -10.78
N PRO A 219 6.67 -4.28 -10.96
CA PRO A 219 8.05 -4.72 -10.81
C PRO A 219 8.30 -5.35 -9.44
N LYS A 220 9.19 -6.34 -9.40
CA LYS A 220 9.65 -7.00 -8.17
C LYS A 220 9.91 -6.00 -7.03
N TRP A 221 9.34 -6.30 -5.87
CA TRP A 221 9.69 -5.62 -4.63
C TRP A 221 11.03 -6.13 -4.10
N ASN A 222 12.04 -5.26 -4.09
CA ASN A 222 13.38 -5.60 -3.63
C ASN A 222 13.57 -5.34 -2.12
N THR A 223 12.56 -5.69 -1.32
CA THR A 223 12.66 -5.64 0.15
C THR A 223 13.52 -6.80 0.68
N LYS A 224 14.19 -6.57 1.81
CA LYS A 224 14.88 -7.62 2.57
C LYS A 224 14.45 -7.58 4.02
N ARG A 225 15.10 -6.73 4.82
CA ARG A 225 14.78 -6.54 6.24
C ARG A 225 13.72 -5.45 6.42
N MET A 226 13.89 -4.32 5.75
CA MET A 226 12.95 -3.21 5.81
C MET A 226 12.22 -3.05 4.48
N GLY A 227 11.02 -2.49 4.54
CA GLY A 227 10.24 -2.17 3.35
C GLY A 227 8.95 -1.45 3.67
N SER A 228 8.44 -0.71 2.68
CA SER A 228 7.17 -0.02 2.81
C SER A 228 6.32 -0.08 1.54
N ILE A 229 5.00 -0.15 1.72
CA ILE A 229 4.03 -0.02 0.64
C ILE A 229 2.90 0.88 1.14
N SER A 230 2.55 1.90 0.37
CA SER A 230 1.34 2.69 0.63
C SER A 230 0.53 2.89 -0.65
N PHE A 231 -0.79 2.95 -0.49
CA PHE A 231 -1.74 3.16 -1.58
C PHE A 231 -3.09 3.63 -1.03
N ASP A 232 -3.87 4.27 -1.89
CA ASP A 232 -5.27 4.58 -1.62
C ASP A 232 -6.16 3.56 -2.34
N PHE A 233 -7.20 3.05 -1.67
CA PHE A 233 -8.23 2.22 -2.30
C PHE A 233 -9.65 2.72 -2.01
N ARG A 234 -10.60 2.33 -2.87
CA ARG A 234 -12.01 2.70 -2.78
C ARG A 234 -12.88 1.65 -3.47
N THR A 235 -13.81 1.04 -2.74
CA THR A 235 -14.76 0.06 -3.30
C THR A 235 -16.04 -0.06 -2.45
N THR A 236 -17.08 -0.68 -3.02
CA THR A 236 -18.25 -1.19 -2.30
C THR A 236 -18.28 -2.72 -2.23
N GLU A 237 -17.37 -3.40 -2.92
CA GLU A 237 -17.25 -4.86 -2.94
C GLU A 237 -16.75 -5.35 -1.57
N PRO A 238 -17.34 -6.41 -1.01
CA PRO A 238 -16.94 -6.90 0.31
C PRO A 238 -15.66 -7.76 0.26
N ASN A 239 -15.34 -8.35 -0.89
CA ASN A 239 -14.21 -9.26 -1.04
C ASN A 239 -13.32 -8.82 -2.21
N GLY A 240 -12.02 -9.00 -2.10
CA GLY A 240 -11.09 -8.71 -3.19
C GLY A 240 -9.62 -8.82 -2.80
N LEU A 241 -8.84 -9.52 -3.62
CA LEU A 241 -7.38 -9.56 -3.52
C LEU A 241 -6.80 -8.24 -4.07
N ILE A 242 -6.19 -7.44 -3.21
CA ILE A 242 -5.66 -6.13 -3.60
C ILE A 242 -4.21 -6.24 -4.06
N LEU A 243 -3.35 -6.87 -3.26
CA LEU A 243 -1.93 -7.04 -3.56
C LEU A 243 -1.49 -8.46 -3.24
N PHE A 244 -0.63 -9.04 -4.08
CA PHE A 244 -0.01 -10.34 -3.83
C PHE A 244 1.38 -10.45 -4.45
N THR A 245 2.31 -11.04 -3.73
CA THR A 245 3.64 -11.43 -4.23
C THR A 245 4.16 -12.59 -3.40
N HIS A 246 4.92 -13.50 -4.01
CA HIS A 246 5.52 -14.63 -3.32
C HIS A 246 7.01 -14.79 -3.63
N GLY A 247 7.69 -15.61 -2.85
CA GLY A 247 9.09 -15.98 -3.00
C GLY A 247 9.28 -17.28 -3.73
N LYS A 248 10.51 -17.78 -3.69
CA LYS A 248 10.87 -19.08 -4.23
C LYS A 248 10.22 -20.22 -3.44
N PRO A 249 9.86 -21.33 -4.12
CA PRO A 249 9.67 -22.62 -3.47
C PRO A 249 10.79 -22.92 -2.46
N GLN A 250 10.45 -23.04 -1.18
CA GLN A 250 11.39 -23.54 -0.18
C GLN A 250 11.11 -25.03 0.03
N GLU A 251 12.11 -25.87 -0.23
CA GLU A 251 12.05 -27.31 0.10
C GLU A 251 12.23 -27.50 1.61
N ARG A 252 11.20 -27.20 2.40
CA ARG A 252 11.21 -27.49 3.84
C ARG A 252 10.49 -28.82 4.10
N LYS A 253 11.21 -29.76 4.70
CA LYS A 253 10.62 -31.02 5.20
C LYS A 253 9.84 -30.73 6.48
N ASP A 254 8.56 -30.39 6.36
CA ASP A 254 7.67 -30.41 7.52
C ASP A 254 7.37 -31.88 7.89
N VAL A 255 7.66 -32.26 9.14
CA VAL A 255 7.55 -33.63 9.65
C VAL A 255 6.08 -34.08 9.81
N ARG A 256 5.11 -33.19 9.58
CA ARG A 256 3.68 -33.42 9.86
C ARG A 256 2.69 -33.04 8.76
N SER A 257 3.13 -32.55 7.61
CA SER A 257 2.24 -32.10 6.53
C SER A 257 2.63 -32.72 5.21
N GLN A 258 1.63 -33.14 4.43
CA GLN A 258 1.77 -33.42 3.00
C GLN A 258 2.56 -32.29 2.32
N LYS A 259 3.33 -32.65 1.28
CA LYS A 259 4.30 -31.83 0.53
C LYS A 259 3.72 -30.51 -0.01
N ASN A 260 3.40 -29.55 0.85
CA ASN A 260 3.04 -28.20 0.45
C ASN A 260 4.32 -27.41 0.27
N THR A 261 4.54 -26.94 -0.96
CA THR A 261 5.61 -26.01 -1.27
C THR A 261 5.32 -24.70 -0.55
N LYS A 262 6.01 -24.46 0.58
CA LYS A 262 5.94 -23.19 1.29
C LYS A 262 6.81 -22.16 0.60
N VAL A 263 6.33 -20.92 0.60
CA VAL A 263 7.00 -19.75 0.03
C VAL A 263 6.87 -18.60 1.00
N ASP A 264 7.87 -17.74 1.02
CA ASP A 264 7.72 -16.40 1.59
C ASP A 264 6.64 -15.67 0.79
N PHE A 265 5.76 -14.89 1.43
CA PHE A 265 4.78 -14.12 0.68
C PHE A 265 4.30 -12.89 1.45
N PHE A 266 3.75 -11.95 0.69
CA PHE A 266 3.08 -10.77 1.20
C PHE A 266 1.78 -10.59 0.43
N ALA A 267 0.69 -10.32 1.15
CA ALA A 267 -0.59 -10.04 0.54
C ALA A 267 -1.41 -9.01 1.30
N VAL A 268 -2.28 -8.31 0.58
CA VAL A 268 -3.33 -7.49 1.14
C VAL A 268 -4.65 -7.92 0.50
N GLU A 269 -5.61 -8.30 1.32
CA GLU A 269 -6.94 -8.74 0.87
C GLU A 269 -8.05 -8.02 1.64
N LEU A 270 -9.19 -7.87 0.97
CA LEU A 270 -10.44 -7.43 1.56
C LEU A 270 -11.34 -8.66 1.74
N LEU A 271 -11.86 -8.85 2.95
CA LEU A 271 -12.77 -9.96 3.29
C LEU A 271 -13.92 -9.46 4.16
N ASP A 272 -15.15 -9.70 3.72
CA ASP A 272 -16.38 -9.16 4.34
C ASP A 272 -16.28 -7.65 4.69
N GLY A 273 -15.67 -6.89 3.79
CA GLY A 273 -15.42 -5.45 3.91
C GLY A 273 -14.28 -5.09 4.87
N ASN A 274 -13.57 -6.02 5.48
CA ASN A 274 -12.44 -5.71 6.35
C ASN A 274 -11.11 -5.93 5.61
N LEU A 275 -10.15 -5.03 5.82
CA LEU A 275 -8.83 -5.12 5.20
C LEU A 275 -7.92 -6.00 6.06
N TYR A 276 -7.20 -6.92 5.42
CA TYR A 276 -6.24 -7.82 6.04
C TYR A 276 -4.87 -7.72 5.38
N LEU A 277 -3.82 -7.71 6.20
CA LEU A 277 -2.44 -7.95 5.80
C LEU A 277 -2.09 -9.40 6.10
N LEU A 278 -1.47 -10.09 5.13
CA LEU A 278 -0.88 -11.41 5.32
C LEU A 278 0.61 -11.36 4.99
N LEU A 279 1.40 -12.04 5.81
CA LEU A 279 2.85 -12.10 5.68
C LEU A 279 3.36 -13.46 6.18
N ASP A 280 4.18 -14.14 5.38
CA ASP A 280 5.03 -15.24 5.82
C ASP A 280 6.47 -14.98 5.36
N MET A 281 7.42 -15.05 6.28
CA MET A 281 8.87 -14.90 6.05
C MET A 281 9.59 -16.25 6.20
N GLY A 282 8.88 -17.34 6.01
CA GLY A 282 9.35 -18.72 6.13
C GLY A 282 9.14 -19.34 7.52
N SER A 283 8.41 -18.69 8.42
CA SER A 283 8.19 -19.21 9.78
C SER A 283 6.71 -19.24 10.19
N GLY A 284 5.84 -19.29 9.19
CA GLY A 284 4.40 -19.32 9.35
C GLY A 284 3.77 -17.96 9.09
N THR A 285 2.51 -18.03 8.67
CA THR A 285 1.73 -16.88 8.25
C THR A 285 1.19 -16.11 9.46
N ILE A 286 1.33 -14.78 9.43
CA ILE A 286 0.53 -13.87 10.24
C ILE A 286 -0.58 -13.24 9.38
N LYS A 287 -1.81 -13.21 9.90
CA LYS A 287 -2.98 -12.56 9.27
C LYS A 287 -3.51 -11.47 10.20
N VAL A 288 -3.35 -10.21 9.81
CA VAL A 288 -3.63 -9.03 10.64
C VAL A 288 -4.85 -8.29 10.09
N LYS A 289 -5.91 -8.18 10.89
CA LYS A 289 -7.05 -7.32 10.56
C LYS A 289 -6.67 -5.85 10.77
N ALA A 290 -6.56 -5.09 9.69
CA ALA A 290 -6.11 -3.70 9.72
C ALA A 290 -7.23 -2.70 10.04
N THR A 291 -8.48 -3.08 9.75
CA THR A 291 -9.65 -2.21 9.96
C THR A 291 -10.51 -2.66 11.14
N GLN A 292 -11.07 -1.69 11.86
CA GLN A 292 -12.02 -1.95 12.96
C GLN A 292 -13.47 -1.84 12.50
N LYS A 293 -13.71 -1.08 11.43
CA LYS A 293 -14.98 -0.98 10.71
C LYS A 293 -14.79 -1.52 9.30
N LYS A 294 -15.88 -1.88 8.63
CA LYS A 294 -15.82 -2.24 7.21
C LYS A 294 -15.36 -1.02 6.39
N ALA A 295 -14.49 -1.24 5.41
CA ALA A 295 -13.86 -0.26 4.54
C ALA A 295 -14.33 -0.39 3.07
N ASN A 296 -15.55 -0.89 2.89
CA ASN A 296 -16.22 -1.02 1.59
C ASN A 296 -17.47 -0.13 1.50
N ASP A 297 -17.43 1.07 2.07
CA ASP A 297 -18.50 2.07 2.01
C ASP A 297 -18.48 2.93 0.73
N GLY A 298 -17.45 2.72 -0.10
CA GLY A 298 -17.21 3.49 -1.30
C GLY A 298 -16.56 4.85 -1.03
N GLU A 299 -15.87 5.03 0.08
CA GLU A 299 -14.97 6.17 0.34
C GLU A 299 -13.49 5.79 0.10
N TRP A 300 -12.63 6.80 0.00
CA TRP A 300 -11.18 6.60 -0.13
C TRP A 300 -10.55 6.27 1.22
N TYR A 301 -9.76 5.20 1.25
CA TYR A 301 -8.94 4.80 2.40
C TYR A 301 -7.48 4.82 2.02
N HIS A 302 -6.67 5.53 2.81
CA HIS A 302 -5.22 5.50 2.72
C HIS A 302 -4.68 4.33 3.55
N VAL A 303 -3.87 3.48 2.92
CA VAL A 303 -3.20 2.34 3.55
C VAL A 303 -1.70 2.59 3.50
N ASP A 304 -1.03 2.47 4.64
CA ASP A 304 0.43 2.55 4.72
C ASP A 304 0.97 1.41 5.58
N ILE A 305 1.83 0.60 4.99
CA ILE A 305 2.42 -0.61 5.57
C ILE A 305 3.92 -0.40 5.65
N GLN A 306 4.46 -0.52 6.85
CA GLN A 306 5.89 -0.40 7.12
C GLN A 306 6.36 -1.61 7.91
N ARG A 307 7.51 -2.16 7.54
CA ARG A 307 8.10 -3.33 8.19
C ARG A 307 9.59 -3.10 8.46
N ASP A 308 10.04 -3.49 9.64
CA ASP A 308 11.45 -3.66 10.01
C ASP A 308 11.66 -5.04 10.63
N GLY A 309 12.30 -5.91 9.87
CA GLY A 309 12.52 -7.31 10.21
C GLY A 309 11.20 -8.03 10.42
N ARG A 310 11.00 -8.53 11.64
CA ARG A 310 9.80 -9.29 12.04
C ARG A 310 8.61 -8.42 12.38
N SER A 311 8.84 -7.16 12.70
CA SER A 311 7.82 -6.28 13.24
C SER A 311 7.46 -5.20 12.23
N GLY A 312 6.27 -4.65 12.37
CA GLY A 312 5.83 -3.58 11.49
C GLY A 312 4.52 -2.99 11.94
N THR A 313 4.02 -2.05 11.15
CA THR A 313 2.70 -1.46 11.33
C THR A 313 1.98 -1.40 10.00
N ILE A 314 0.73 -1.83 9.97
CA ILE A 314 -0.23 -1.45 8.93
C ILE A 314 -1.12 -0.34 9.48
N SER A 315 -1.29 0.73 8.72
CA SER A 315 -2.15 1.84 9.08
C SER A 315 -3.23 2.06 8.03
N VAL A 316 -4.44 2.38 8.49
CA VAL A 316 -5.58 2.72 7.64
C VAL A 316 -6.15 4.05 8.10
N ASN A 317 -6.10 5.08 7.26
CA ASN A 317 -6.43 6.47 7.61
C ASN A 317 -5.78 6.89 8.94
N SER A 318 -4.45 6.73 9.03
CA SER A 318 -3.61 7.07 10.18
C SER A 318 -3.80 6.19 11.43
N ARG A 319 -4.80 5.31 11.47
CA ARG A 319 -4.96 4.36 12.58
C ARG A 319 -4.01 3.18 12.39
N ARG A 320 -2.98 3.13 13.23
CA ARG A 320 -1.93 2.11 13.20
C ARG A 320 -2.35 0.83 13.93
N THR A 321 -2.07 -0.30 13.32
CA THR A 321 -2.17 -1.64 13.90
C THR A 321 -0.79 -2.29 13.81
N PRO A 322 -0.10 -2.49 14.95
CA PRO A 322 1.20 -3.15 14.95
C PRO A 322 1.04 -4.64 14.68
N PHE A 323 2.08 -5.25 14.12
CA PHE A 323 2.18 -6.68 13.93
C PHE A 323 3.60 -7.18 14.16
N THR A 324 3.71 -8.47 14.49
CA THR A 324 4.99 -9.17 14.61
C THR A 324 4.81 -10.58 14.05
N ALA A 325 5.58 -10.91 13.01
CA ALA A 325 5.55 -12.23 12.39
C ALA A 325 6.07 -13.33 13.34
N SER A 326 5.57 -14.55 13.14
CA SER A 326 5.96 -15.74 13.89
C SER A 326 7.40 -16.20 13.57
N GLY A 327 7.98 -16.99 14.47
CA GLY A 327 9.34 -17.55 14.35
C GLY A 327 10.46 -16.52 14.43
N GLU A 328 11.58 -16.78 13.76
CA GLU A 328 12.81 -15.96 13.88
C GLU A 328 13.22 -15.25 12.58
N SER A 329 12.57 -15.55 11.45
CA SER A 329 12.93 -14.95 10.15
C SER A 329 12.68 -13.43 10.12
N GLU A 330 13.70 -12.64 9.82
CA GLU A 330 13.59 -11.18 9.62
C GLU A 330 13.55 -10.76 8.13
N ILE A 331 13.84 -11.69 7.22
CA ILE A 331 13.98 -11.42 5.79
C ILE A 331 12.74 -11.94 5.07
N LEU A 332 12.16 -11.09 4.23
CA LEU A 332 11.10 -11.46 3.29
C LEU A 332 11.75 -11.62 1.90
N ASP A 333 11.99 -12.85 1.46
CA ASP A 333 12.66 -13.13 0.18
C ASP A 333 11.67 -13.35 -0.97
N LEU A 334 11.30 -12.26 -1.65
CA LEU A 334 10.34 -12.26 -2.75
C LEU A 334 11.03 -12.52 -4.10
N GLU A 335 10.30 -13.15 -5.03
CA GLU A 335 10.72 -13.33 -6.41
C GLU A 335 9.58 -13.01 -7.38
N GLY A 336 9.95 -12.62 -8.59
CA GLY A 336 8.99 -12.37 -9.66
C GLY A 336 8.23 -11.07 -9.46
N ASP A 337 7.11 -11.00 -10.18
CA ASP A 337 6.25 -9.84 -10.22
C ASP A 337 5.34 -9.78 -8.99
N MET A 338 4.96 -8.57 -8.60
CA MET A 338 3.83 -8.39 -7.68
C MET A 338 2.56 -8.17 -8.51
N TYR A 339 1.43 -8.61 -7.99
CA TYR A 339 0.14 -8.48 -8.65
C TYR A 339 -0.75 -7.51 -7.88
N LEU A 340 -1.34 -6.57 -8.61
CA LEU A 340 -2.30 -5.59 -8.10
C LEU A 340 -3.69 -5.86 -8.72
N GLY A 341 -4.70 -5.96 -7.87
CA GLY A 341 -6.12 -6.08 -8.26
C GLY A 341 -6.63 -7.50 -8.48
N GLY A 342 -5.77 -8.43 -8.90
CA GLY A 342 -6.20 -9.79 -9.21
C GLY A 342 -4.99 -10.67 -9.54
N LEU A 343 -5.25 -11.85 -10.09
CA LEU A 343 -4.20 -12.78 -10.52
C LEU A 343 -4.41 -13.19 -11.98
N PRO A 344 -3.33 -13.51 -12.71
CA PRO A 344 -3.44 -14.07 -14.05
C PRO A 344 -4.25 -15.38 -14.05
N GLU A 345 -5.05 -15.58 -15.11
CA GLU A 345 -5.78 -16.83 -15.33
C GLU A 345 -4.83 -18.03 -15.44
N ASN A 346 -3.72 -17.85 -16.17
CA ASN A 346 -2.66 -18.83 -16.23
C ASN A 346 -1.77 -18.71 -14.98
N ARG A 347 -1.99 -19.60 -14.02
CA ARG A 347 -1.27 -19.66 -12.75
C ARG A 347 0.03 -20.47 -12.83
N ALA A 348 0.57 -20.72 -14.02
CA ALA A 348 1.83 -21.43 -14.16
C ALA A 348 2.96 -20.72 -13.39
N GLY A 349 3.55 -21.42 -12.42
CA GLY A 349 4.61 -20.87 -11.56
C GLY A 349 4.12 -20.03 -10.37
N LEU A 350 2.80 -19.78 -10.26
CA LEU A 350 2.22 -19.05 -9.15
C LEU A 350 1.90 -20.00 -8.00
N ILE A 351 2.47 -19.76 -6.82
CA ILE A 351 2.20 -20.57 -5.63
C ILE A 351 1.26 -19.78 -4.72
N LEU A 352 0.08 -20.33 -4.47
CA LEU A 352 -0.95 -19.71 -3.65
C LEU A 352 -0.94 -20.30 -2.23
N PRO A 353 -0.61 -19.50 -1.21
CA PRO A 353 -0.75 -19.91 0.19
C PRO A 353 -2.23 -20.17 0.54
N THR A 354 -2.49 -21.16 1.38
CA THR A 354 -3.86 -21.54 1.77
C THR A 354 -4.53 -20.48 2.64
N GLU A 355 -3.74 -19.70 3.35
CA GLU A 355 -4.16 -18.62 4.23
C GLU A 355 -4.72 -17.39 3.47
N LEU A 356 -4.37 -17.27 2.17
CA LEU A 356 -4.82 -16.22 1.27
C LEU A 356 -6.15 -16.60 0.60
N TRP A 357 -7.23 -16.48 1.36
CA TRP A 357 -8.54 -17.00 0.98
C TRP A 357 -9.07 -16.37 -0.30
N THR A 358 -8.88 -15.06 -0.53
CA THR A 358 -9.41 -14.42 -1.75
C THR A 358 -8.79 -15.01 -3.02
N ALA A 359 -7.52 -15.43 -2.99
CA ALA A 359 -6.87 -16.04 -4.15
C ALA A 359 -7.43 -17.45 -4.46
N MET A 360 -7.73 -18.22 -3.41
CA MET A 360 -8.29 -19.57 -3.53
C MET A 360 -9.76 -19.55 -3.96
N LEU A 361 -10.52 -18.53 -3.52
CA LEU A 361 -11.92 -18.31 -3.88
C LEU A 361 -12.11 -17.52 -5.19
N ASN A 362 -11.02 -17.10 -5.85
CA ASN A 362 -11.03 -16.27 -7.05
C ASN A 362 -11.73 -14.91 -6.88
N TYR A 363 -11.62 -14.33 -5.68
CA TYR A 363 -12.09 -12.98 -5.40
C TYR A 363 -10.99 -11.97 -5.71
N GLY A 364 -10.87 -11.56 -6.98
CA GLY A 364 -10.08 -10.37 -7.31
C GLY A 364 -10.80 -9.08 -6.95
N TYR A 365 -10.02 -8.04 -6.71
CA TYR A 365 -10.49 -6.71 -6.34
C TYR A 365 -11.15 -5.99 -7.50
N VAL A 366 -12.34 -5.45 -7.24
CA VAL A 366 -13.07 -4.55 -8.12
C VAL A 366 -13.29 -3.25 -7.37
N GLY A 367 -12.86 -2.14 -7.96
CA GLY A 367 -12.71 -0.88 -7.25
C GLY A 367 -11.58 -0.04 -7.78
N CYS A 368 -11.29 1.05 -7.09
CA CYS A 368 -10.25 1.98 -7.49
C CYS A 368 -9.00 1.88 -6.65
N ILE A 369 -7.86 2.17 -7.28
CA ILE A 369 -6.56 2.31 -6.61
C ILE A 369 -5.85 3.54 -7.16
N ARG A 370 -5.14 4.27 -6.29
CA ARG A 370 -4.23 5.36 -6.67
C ARG A 370 -3.10 5.50 -5.67
N ASP A 371 -2.19 6.45 -5.97
CA ASP A 371 -1.12 6.86 -5.07
C ASP A 371 -0.31 5.66 -4.52
N LEU A 372 0.05 4.72 -5.40
CA LEU A 372 0.85 3.55 -5.03
C LEU A 372 2.32 3.96 -4.88
N PHE A 373 2.89 3.70 -3.71
CA PHE A 373 4.30 3.84 -3.40
C PHE A 373 4.87 2.51 -2.93
N ILE A 374 6.10 2.21 -3.37
CA ILE A 374 6.89 1.06 -2.93
C ILE A 374 8.26 1.57 -2.51
N ASP A 375 8.63 1.32 -1.26
CA ASP A 375 9.85 1.83 -0.61
C ASP A 375 10.01 3.35 -0.80
N GLY A 376 8.90 4.06 -0.60
CA GLY A 376 8.79 5.51 -0.78
C GLY A 376 8.81 6.02 -2.21
N ARG A 377 8.95 5.15 -3.21
CA ARG A 377 8.93 5.55 -4.63
C ARG A 377 7.55 5.41 -5.25
N SER A 378 7.06 6.49 -5.82
CA SER A 378 5.79 6.52 -6.56
C SER A 378 5.80 5.57 -7.77
N LYS A 379 4.68 4.90 -8.02
CA LYS A 379 4.46 4.02 -9.18
C LYS A 379 3.29 4.54 -10.03
N ASN A 380 3.56 4.80 -11.30
CA ASN A 380 2.53 5.22 -12.26
C ASN A 380 1.72 4.00 -12.75
N ILE A 381 0.74 3.59 -11.95
CA ILE A 381 -0.09 2.41 -12.23
C ILE A 381 -0.98 2.55 -13.47
N ARG A 382 -1.37 3.78 -13.85
CA ARG A 382 -2.08 4.02 -15.11
C ARG A 382 -1.20 3.68 -16.31
N GLN A 383 0.02 4.21 -16.32
CA GLN A 383 0.96 3.96 -17.41
C GLN A 383 1.33 2.47 -17.50
N LEU A 384 1.46 1.78 -16.36
CA LEU A 384 1.66 0.34 -16.32
C LEU A 384 0.47 -0.43 -16.91
N ALA A 385 -0.77 -0.05 -16.58
CA ALA A 385 -1.98 -0.65 -17.15
C ALA A 385 -2.03 -0.49 -18.68
N GLU A 386 -1.71 0.71 -19.18
CA GLU A 386 -1.66 1.02 -20.62
C GLU A 386 -0.58 0.21 -21.34
N MET A 387 0.64 0.15 -20.78
CA MET A 387 1.73 -0.65 -21.37
C MET A 387 1.42 -2.14 -21.42
N GLN A 388 0.68 -2.66 -20.43
CA GLN A 388 0.31 -4.07 -20.34
C GLN A 388 -0.95 -4.42 -21.12
N ASN A 389 -1.67 -3.44 -21.69
CA ASN A 389 -3.01 -3.62 -22.26
C ASN A 389 -3.94 -4.37 -21.28
N ALA A 390 -3.92 -3.96 -20.01
CA ALA A 390 -4.62 -4.67 -18.93
C ALA A 390 -6.14 -4.69 -19.15
N ALA A 391 -6.68 -5.87 -19.46
CA ALA A 391 -8.11 -6.06 -19.67
C ALA A 391 -8.90 -5.80 -18.38
N GLY A 392 -10.04 -5.10 -18.48
CA GLY A 392 -10.87 -4.77 -17.34
C GLY A 392 -10.30 -3.67 -16.43
N VAL A 393 -9.26 -2.95 -16.85
CA VAL A 393 -8.74 -1.77 -16.13
C VAL A 393 -9.05 -0.50 -16.90
N LYS A 394 -9.71 0.47 -16.25
CA LYS A 394 -9.92 1.82 -16.79
C LYS A 394 -8.98 2.83 -16.16
N SER A 395 -8.56 3.81 -16.95
CA SER A 395 -7.67 4.89 -16.53
C SER A 395 -8.35 5.96 -15.67
N SER A 396 -9.65 5.85 -15.37
CA SER A 396 -10.36 6.78 -14.50
C SER A 396 -11.20 6.05 -13.47
N CYS A 397 -11.36 6.68 -12.30
CA CYS A 397 -12.19 6.18 -11.22
C CYS A 397 -13.23 7.22 -10.83
N SER A 398 -14.50 6.89 -11.06
CA SER A 398 -15.65 7.62 -10.54
C SER A 398 -16.72 6.63 -10.12
N ARG A 399 -17.34 6.86 -8.95
CA ARG A 399 -18.50 6.09 -8.51
C ARG A 399 -19.71 6.50 -9.33
N MET A 400 -20.36 5.54 -9.98
CA MET A 400 -21.63 5.78 -10.68
C MET A 400 -22.74 6.06 -9.67
N SER A 401 -23.56 7.07 -9.93
CA SER A 401 -24.71 7.42 -9.07
C SER A 401 -25.88 6.45 -9.24
N ALA A 402 -26.08 5.93 -10.45
CA ALA A 402 -27.12 4.96 -10.75
C ALA A 402 -26.77 3.58 -10.15
N LYS A 403 -27.74 2.97 -9.45
CA LYS A 403 -27.64 1.57 -9.04
C LYS A 403 -27.79 0.69 -10.27
N GLN A 404 -26.92 -0.30 -10.37
CA GLN A 404 -26.86 -1.17 -11.55
C GLN A 404 -28.03 -2.17 -11.54
N CYS A 405 -28.53 -2.51 -10.35
CA CYS A 405 -29.68 -3.40 -10.18
C CYS A 405 -31.03 -2.77 -10.55
N ASP A 406 -31.14 -1.43 -10.66
CA ASP A 406 -32.39 -0.76 -11.06
C ASP A 406 -32.80 -1.12 -12.50
N SER A 407 -31.86 -1.62 -13.31
CA SER A 407 -32.14 -2.12 -14.66
C SER A 407 -32.73 -3.54 -14.70
N TYR A 408 -32.93 -4.18 -13.54
CA TYR A 408 -33.35 -5.58 -13.38
C TYR A 408 -32.56 -6.56 -14.28
N PRO A 409 -31.21 -6.56 -14.21
CA PRO A 409 -30.39 -7.32 -15.15
C PRO A 409 -30.43 -8.82 -14.91
N CYS A 410 -30.79 -9.27 -13.71
CA CYS A 410 -30.78 -10.67 -13.31
C CYS A 410 -32.10 -11.36 -13.71
N LYS A 411 -31.99 -12.41 -14.53
CA LYS A 411 -33.14 -13.19 -15.00
C LYS A 411 -33.56 -14.26 -13.99
N ASN A 412 -34.68 -14.93 -14.27
CA ASN A 412 -35.12 -16.14 -13.56
C ASN A 412 -35.25 -15.96 -12.03
N ASN A 413 -35.74 -14.79 -11.61
CA ASN A 413 -35.92 -14.40 -10.20
C ASN A 413 -34.63 -14.45 -9.36
N ALA A 414 -33.47 -14.36 -10.01
CA ALA A 414 -32.20 -14.25 -9.31
C ALA A 414 -32.09 -12.93 -8.53
N VAL A 415 -31.41 -12.98 -7.39
CA VAL A 415 -31.21 -11.79 -6.55
C VAL A 415 -30.12 -10.92 -7.16
N CYS A 416 -30.44 -9.65 -7.45
CA CYS A 416 -29.46 -8.68 -7.88
C CYS A 416 -28.82 -7.97 -6.68
N LYS A 417 -27.49 -7.88 -6.67
CA LYS A 417 -26.70 -7.12 -5.69
C LYS A 417 -25.90 -6.03 -6.42
N ASP A 418 -25.94 -4.80 -5.91
CA ASP A 418 -25.12 -3.71 -6.44
C ASP A 418 -23.66 -3.89 -5.98
N GLY A 419 -22.74 -3.91 -6.94
CA GLY A 419 -21.30 -3.92 -6.73
C GLY A 419 -20.68 -2.56 -7.09
N TRP A 420 -19.35 -2.53 -7.24
CA TRP A 420 -18.66 -1.30 -7.67
C TRP A 420 -18.84 -1.08 -9.17
N ASN A 421 -19.69 -0.12 -9.55
CA ASN A 421 -20.03 0.20 -10.95
C ASN A 421 -20.50 -1.02 -11.79
N ARG A 422 -20.98 -2.07 -11.13
CA ARG A 422 -21.51 -3.29 -11.76
C ARG A 422 -22.67 -3.88 -10.94
N PHE A 423 -23.46 -4.73 -11.56
CA PHE A 423 -24.42 -5.59 -10.88
C PHE A 423 -23.82 -7.00 -10.72
N ILE A 424 -24.26 -7.72 -9.68
CA ILE A 424 -23.89 -9.10 -9.40
C ILE A 424 -25.19 -9.89 -9.27
N CYS A 425 -25.37 -10.91 -10.12
CA CYS A 425 -26.54 -11.77 -10.04
C CYS A 425 -26.22 -13.03 -9.23
N ASP A 426 -26.93 -13.21 -8.12
CA ASP A 426 -26.90 -14.43 -7.33
C ASP A 426 -27.84 -15.45 -7.96
N CYS A 427 -27.27 -16.31 -8.81
CA CYS A 427 -28.02 -17.37 -9.48
C CYS A 427 -28.23 -18.60 -8.60
N THR A 428 -27.71 -18.63 -7.36
CA THR A 428 -27.82 -19.80 -6.49
C THR A 428 -29.29 -20.10 -6.21
N GLY A 429 -29.67 -21.37 -6.27
CA GLY A 429 -31.07 -21.79 -6.06
C GLY A 429 -32.04 -21.53 -7.22
N THR A 430 -31.62 -20.83 -8.30
CA THR A 430 -32.51 -20.52 -9.44
C THR A 430 -32.60 -21.65 -10.46
N GLY A 431 -31.53 -22.46 -10.60
CA GLY A 431 -31.43 -23.49 -11.64
C GLY A 431 -30.87 -22.95 -12.96
N TYR A 432 -30.34 -21.73 -12.90
CA TYR A 432 -29.66 -21.07 -13.99
C TYR A 432 -28.27 -20.61 -13.54
N TRP A 433 -27.43 -20.27 -14.50
CA TRP A 433 -26.08 -19.74 -14.31
C TRP A 433 -25.73 -18.76 -15.43
N GLY A 434 -24.53 -18.19 -15.37
CA GLY A 434 -24.09 -17.11 -16.27
C GLY A 434 -24.22 -15.74 -15.60
N ARG A 435 -23.72 -14.71 -16.27
CA ARG A 435 -23.60 -13.36 -15.71
C ARG A 435 -24.95 -12.75 -15.30
N THR A 436 -26.02 -13.10 -16.01
CA THR A 436 -27.39 -12.63 -15.78
C THR A 436 -28.35 -13.77 -15.43
N CYS A 437 -27.83 -14.94 -15.06
CA CYS A 437 -28.61 -16.16 -14.81
C CYS A 437 -29.47 -16.57 -16.02
N GLU A 438 -28.97 -16.37 -17.24
CA GLU A 438 -29.69 -16.61 -18.49
C GLU A 438 -29.55 -18.04 -19.02
N ARG A 439 -28.57 -18.80 -18.53
CA ARG A 439 -28.25 -20.14 -19.03
C ARG A 439 -28.82 -21.19 -18.08
N GLU A 440 -29.56 -22.15 -18.61
CA GLU A 440 -30.08 -23.25 -17.80
C GLU A 440 -28.93 -24.11 -17.24
N ALA A 441 -29.03 -24.49 -15.98
CA ALA A 441 -28.05 -25.36 -15.33
C ALA A 441 -28.29 -26.82 -15.71
N SER A 442 -27.21 -27.54 -15.99
CA SER A 442 -27.29 -28.97 -16.29
C SER A 442 -27.81 -29.77 -15.09
N ILE A 443 -28.74 -30.68 -15.35
CA ILE A 443 -29.28 -31.61 -14.36
C ILE A 443 -28.59 -32.96 -14.52
N LEU A 444 -28.13 -33.53 -13.39
CA LEU A 444 -27.59 -34.87 -13.33
C LEU A 444 -28.55 -35.77 -12.55
N SER A 445 -28.84 -36.95 -13.11
CA SER A 445 -29.71 -37.96 -12.49
C SER A 445 -28.89 -39.11 -11.95
N TYR A 446 -29.21 -39.56 -10.75
CA TYR A 446 -28.51 -40.65 -10.06
C TYR A 446 -29.53 -41.69 -9.56
N ASP A 447 -29.33 -42.95 -9.96
CA ASP A 447 -30.21 -44.07 -9.58
C ASP A 447 -29.71 -44.85 -8.34
N GLY A 448 -28.62 -44.40 -7.73
CA GLY A 448 -27.94 -45.06 -6.61
C GLY A 448 -26.75 -45.93 -7.01
N SER A 449 -26.52 -46.16 -8.30
CA SER A 449 -25.33 -46.87 -8.84
C SER A 449 -24.35 -45.95 -9.59
N MET A 450 -24.76 -44.71 -9.85
CA MET A 450 -24.00 -43.72 -10.61
C MET A 450 -23.17 -42.81 -9.71
N TYR A 451 -22.08 -42.26 -10.25
CA TYR A 451 -21.30 -41.19 -9.63
C TYR A 451 -20.75 -40.23 -10.69
N MET A 452 -20.48 -39.00 -10.28
CA MET A 452 -19.70 -38.04 -11.04
C MET A 452 -18.46 -37.69 -10.23
N LYS A 453 -17.27 -37.84 -10.82
CA LYS A 453 -16.01 -37.52 -10.17
C LYS A 453 -15.27 -36.47 -10.97
N VAL A 454 -15.01 -35.32 -10.35
CA VAL A 454 -14.12 -34.30 -10.90
C VAL A 454 -12.72 -34.56 -10.36
N ILE A 455 -11.76 -34.80 -11.26
CA ILE A 455 -10.35 -34.95 -10.91
C ILE A 455 -9.69 -33.60 -11.15
N MET A 456 -9.23 -32.97 -10.08
CA MET A 456 -8.48 -31.71 -10.19
C MET A 456 -7.13 -31.97 -10.86
N PRO A 457 -6.66 -31.06 -11.74
CA PRO A 457 -5.40 -31.22 -12.46
C PRO A 457 -4.17 -31.19 -11.53
N MET A 458 -4.31 -30.54 -10.37
CA MET A 458 -3.34 -30.52 -9.29
C MET A 458 -4.03 -30.78 -7.95
N VAL A 459 -3.25 -31.23 -6.96
CA VAL A 459 -3.75 -31.37 -5.59
C VAL A 459 -4.06 -29.99 -5.05
N MET A 460 -5.26 -29.82 -4.48
CA MET A 460 -5.72 -28.56 -3.93
C MET A 460 -5.67 -28.64 -2.42
N HIS A 461 -5.17 -27.58 -1.79
CA HIS A 461 -5.22 -27.35 -0.36
C HIS A 461 -5.95 -26.03 -0.14
N THR A 462 -6.93 -26.00 0.75
CA THR A 462 -7.80 -24.83 0.98
C THR A 462 -8.10 -24.71 2.47
N GLU A 463 -8.21 -23.46 2.95
CA GLU A 463 -8.73 -23.13 4.29
C GLU A 463 -10.11 -22.47 4.24
N ALA A 464 -10.60 -22.17 3.03
CA ALA A 464 -11.89 -21.57 2.78
C ALA A 464 -12.46 -22.07 1.45
N GLU A 465 -13.75 -22.39 1.44
CA GLU A 465 -14.48 -22.89 0.27
C GLU A 465 -15.88 -22.30 0.19
N ASP A 466 -16.32 -22.01 -1.03
CA ASP A 466 -17.72 -21.73 -1.35
C ASP A 466 -18.32 -22.90 -2.12
N VAL A 467 -19.19 -23.67 -1.47
CA VAL A 467 -19.85 -24.84 -2.07
C VAL A 467 -21.36 -24.62 -2.11
N SER A 468 -21.92 -24.59 -3.32
CA SER A 468 -23.36 -24.49 -3.53
C SER A 468 -23.84 -25.49 -4.58
N PHE A 469 -25.00 -26.09 -4.33
CA PHE A 469 -25.66 -27.00 -5.27
C PHE A 469 -27.16 -27.09 -4.94
N ARG A 470 -27.93 -27.65 -5.88
CA ARG A 470 -29.34 -27.98 -5.70
C ARG A 470 -29.50 -29.49 -5.79
N PHE A 471 -30.40 -30.06 -5.00
CA PHE A 471 -30.71 -31.48 -5.08
C PHE A 471 -32.21 -31.73 -4.87
N MET A 472 -32.68 -32.88 -5.32
CA MET A 472 -34.01 -33.40 -5.06
C MET A 472 -33.89 -34.90 -4.81
N SER A 473 -34.48 -35.39 -3.73
CA SER A 473 -34.43 -36.81 -3.37
C SER A 473 -35.65 -37.20 -2.54
N GLN A 474 -36.17 -38.41 -2.77
CA GLN A 474 -37.17 -39.03 -1.90
C GLN A 474 -36.53 -39.80 -0.74
N ARG A 475 -35.22 -40.08 -0.82
CA ARG A 475 -34.48 -40.83 0.21
C ARG A 475 -34.10 -39.89 1.35
N ALA A 476 -34.31 -40.35 2.57
CA ALA A 476 -33.84 -39.66 3.78
C ALA A 476 -32.32 -39.75 4.00
N TYR A 477 -31.62 -40.56 3.20
CA TYR A 477 -30.18 -40.80 3.31
C TYR A 477 -29.50 -40.83 1.95
N GLY A 478 -28.28 -40.30 1.87
CA GLY A 478 -27.45 -40.35 0.66
C GLY A 478 -26.35 -39.30 0.65
N LEU A 479 -25.21 -39.63 0.04
CA LEU A 479 -24.14 -38.66 -0.21
C LEU A 479 -24.60 -37.64 -1.27
N LEU A 480 -24.35 -36.35 -1.03
CA LEU A 480 -24.64 -35.28 -1.99
C LEU A 480 -23.35 -34.83 -2.70
N VAL A 481 -22.35 -34.42 -1.93
CA VAL A 481 -21.02 -34.04 -2.44
C VAL A 481 -19.97 -34.36 -1.39
N ALA A 482 -18.77 -34.76 -1.82
CA ALA A 482 -17.61 -34.91 -0.95
C ALA A 482 -16.34 -34.52 -1.70
N THR A 483 -15.43 -33.83 -1.01
CA THR A 483 -14.02 -33.79 -1.40
C THR A 483 -13.32 -35.04 -0.86
N THR A 484 -12.36 -35.59 -1.61
CA THR A 484 -11.64 -36.81 -1.22
C THR A 484 -10.16 -36.67 -1.56
N SER A 485 -9.30 -37.08 -0.64
CA SER A 485 -7.85 -37.21 -0.88
C SER A 485 -7.48 -38.66 -1.21
N LYS A 486 -6.43 -38.86 -2.02
CA LYS A 486 -5.83 -40.20 -2.22
C LYS A 486 -4.95 -40.60 -1.04
N ASP A 487 -4.46 -39.62 -0.29
CA ASP A 487 -3.38 -39.76 0.67
C ASP A 487 -3.85 -39.58 2.13
N SER A 488 -5.10 -39.16 2.34
CA SER A 488 -5.69 -38.96 3.67
C SER A 488 -7.20 -39.21 3.68
N ALA A 489 -7.78 -39.28 4.89
CA ALA A 489 -9.22 -39.37 5.11
C ALA A 489 -9.92 -37.99 5.12
N ASP A 490 -9.20 -36.92 4.74
CA ASP A 490 -9.72 -35.57 4.79
C ASP A 490 -10.88 -35.40 3.82
N THR A 491 -11.94 -34.76 4.29
CA THR A 491 -13.15 -34.54 3.50
C THR A 491 -13.97 -33.36 3.99
N LEU A 492 -14.47 -32.56 3.05
CA LEU A 492 -15.63 -31.71 3.20
C LEU A 492 -16.78 -32.46 2.51
N ARG A 493 -17.75 -32.91 3.30
CA ARG A 493 -18.85 -33.77 2.85
C ARG A 493 -20.19 -33.16 3.21
N LEU A 494 -21.10 -33.11 2.25
CA LEU A 494 -22.52 -32.90 2.48
C LEU A 494 -23.30 -34.18 2.17
N GLU A 495 -24.18 -34.58 3.09
CA GLU A 495 -25.02 -35.77 2.97
C GLU A 495 -26.44 -35.51 3.49
N LEU A 496 -27.39 -36.34 3.07
CA LEU A 496 -28.68 -36.51 3.74
C LEU A 496 -28.54 -37.51 4.88
N ASP A 497 -28.95 -37.10 6.07
CA ASP A 497 -28.95 -37.91 7.29
C ASP A 497 -30.29 -37.73 8.04
N GLY A 498 -31.20 -38.69 7.85
CA GLY A 498 -32.55 -38.65 8.40
C GLY A 498 -33.39 -37.50 7.82
N GLY A 499 -33.26 -37.23 6.53
CA GLY A 499 -33.99 -36.17 5.82
C GLY A 499 -33.45 -34.76 6.03
N ARG A 500 -32.34 -34.61 6.77
CA ARG A 500 -31.64 -33.33 6.99
C ARG A 500 -30.35 -33.30 6.19
N VAL A 501 -29.96 -32.11 5.73
CA VAL A 501 -28.62 -31.90 5.17
C VAL A 501 -27.62 -31.80 6.32
N LYS A 502 -26.56 -32.58 6.25
CA LYS A 502 -25.48 -32.61 7.23
C LYS A 502 -24.15 -32.30 6.54
N LEU A 503 -23.49 -31.25 7.01
CA LEU A 503 -22.11 -30.92 6.66
C LEU A 503 -21.16 -31.62 7.63
N MET A 504 -20.13 -32.25 7.10
CA MET A 504 -19.04 -32.84 7.86
C MET A 504 -17.71 -32.37 7.26
N VAL A 505 -16.87 -31.77 8.09
CA VAL A 505 -15.48 -31.45 7.76
C VAL A 505 -14.61 -32.33 8.64
N ASN A 506 -13.80 -33.18 8.02
CA ASN A 506 -12.82 -34.03 8.70
C ASN A 506 -11.45 -33.71 8.13
N LEU A 507 -10.49 -33.39 9.00
CA LEU A 507 -9.11 -33.05 8.65
C LEU A 507 -8.11 -34.05 9.25
N GLY A 508 -8.54 -35.30 9.48
CA GLY A 508 -7.65 -36.40 9.83
C GLY A 508 -7.08 -36.35 11.25
N ILE A 509 -7.58 -35.47 12.12
CA ILE A 509 -7.20 -35.44 13.54
C ILE A 509 -7.93 -36.59 14.26
N VAL A 510 -7.16 -37.61 14.67
CA VAL A 510 -7.55 -38.60 15.69
C VAL A 510 -7.19 -38.07 17.07
#